data_AF-A0A0Q5UXZ6-F1
#
_entry.id   AF-A0A0Q5UXZ6-F1
#
_cell.length_a   1.000
_cell.length_b   1.000
_cell.length_c   1.000
_cell.angle_alpha   90.00
_cell.angle_beta   90.00
_cell.angle_gamma   90.00
#
_symmetry.space_group_name_H-M   'P 1'
#
loop_
_entity.id
_entity.type
_entity.pdbx_description
1 polymer ?
#
loop_
_entity_poly.entity_id
_entity_poly.type
_entity_poly.pdbx_seq_one_letter_code
_entity_poly.pdbx_strand_id
1 'polypeptide(L)'
;MRLILSLAVLALSATSALAGPVTLKAEPADDDGRVTLGDLFDGAGGAASVVVGVRSGPSAVFEAGQVQAAAARAGLSWSNPQGLRRIVVRQGASEASASAQNAVATAGRPGATVEVLTYVRSLAAGDVVQPEDVAWTQVQSHMAPAGGPQDAEVVIGLSARRALRAGAVVATRDLTAPQVIARNDMVQVAFVAGGVTLTVTGRATRDAARGEAVPVLNTTSGRTIDAVATGPGRAIAGPAALQARSNSQFASR
;
A
#
# COMPACT_ATOMS: atom_id res chain seq x y z
N MET A 1 85.66 44.57 -18.16
CA MET A 1 85.82 43.11 -18.37
C MET A 1 84.89 42.42 -17.38
N ARG A 2 83.61 42.25 -17.72
CA ARG A 2 82.99 40.95 -18.08
C ARG A 2 83.25 39.82 -17.07
N LEU A 3 82.28 39.50 -16.22
CA LEU A 3 81.77 38.14 -16.09
C LEU A 3 80.34 38.16 -15.53
N ILE A 4 79.48 37.33 -16.13
CA ILE A 4 78.03 37.39 -16.10
C ILE A 4 77.52 36.36 -15.07
N LEU A 5 76.61 36.81 -14.20
CA LEU A 5 75.82 35.98 -13.29
C LEU A 5 74.63 35.43 -14.09
N SER A 6 74.45 34.11 -14.16
CA SER A 6 73.25 33.49 -14.75
C SER A 6 72.68 32.50 -13.75
N LEU A 7 71.87 33.02 -12.82
CA LEU A 7 71.04 32.24 -11.92
C LEU A 7 69.78 31.84 -12.70
N ALA A 8 69.67 30.55 -13.03
CA ALA A 8 68.49 29.97 -13.65
C ALA A 8 67.31 30.02 -12.67
N VAL A 9 66.40 30.97 -12.87
CA VAL A 9 65.11 31.00 -12.17
C VAL A 9 64.19 29.99 -12.85
N LEU A 10 64.02 28.84 -12.20
CA LEU A 10 63.03 27.83 -12.56
C LEU A 10 61.65 28.38 -12.18
N ALA A 11 60.95 28.99 -13.14
CA ALA A 11 59.58 29.42 -12.97
C ALA A 11 58.67 28.17 -12.88
N LEU A 12 58.34 27.75 -11.65
CA LEU A 12 57.23 26.84 -11.40
C LEU A 12 55.94 27.60 -11.69
N SER A 13 55.44 27.51 -12.92
CA SER A 13 54.05 27.83 -13.24
C SER A 13 53.15 26.82 -12.52
N ALA A 14 52.64 27.19 -11.35
CA ALA A 14 51.55 26.49 -10.70
C ALA A 14 50.28 26.72 -11.53
N THR A 15 49.98 25.78 -12.43
CA THR A 15 48.70 25.75 -13.14
C THR A 15 47.62 25.44 -12.10
N SER A 16 46.89 26.46 -11.65
CA SER A 16 45.68 26.28 -10.84
C SER A 16 44.67 25.51 -11.68
N ALA A 17 44.59 24.18 -11.48
CA ALA A 17 43.51 23.38 -12.02
C ALA A 17 42.22 23.87 -11.36
N LEU A 18 41.39 24.58 -12.13
CA LEU A 18 40.07 25.03 -11.68
C LEU A 18 39.29 23.81 -11.22
N ALA A 19 38.89 23.81 -9.95
CA ALA A 19 38.17 22.71 -9.38
C ALA A 19 36.80 22.56 -10.05
N GLY A 20 36.61 21.48 -10.81
CA GLY A 20 35.38 21.26 -11.57
C GLY A 20 34.15 21.26 -10.65
N PRO A 21 33.07 21.97 -10.99
CA PRO A 21 31.85 21.95 -10.20
C PRO A 21 31.23 20.55 -10.27
N VAL A 22 30.91 19.97 -9.13
CA VAL A 22 30.29 18.64 -9.06
C VAL A 22 28.95 18.68 -8.36
N THR A 23 28.03 17.86 -8.84
CA THR A 23 26.66 17.77 -8.31
C THR A 23 26.51 16.45 -7.57
N LEU A 24 26.00 16.50 -6.34
CA LEU A 24 25.74 15.29 -5.56
C LEU A 24 24.57 14.52 -6.21
N LYS A 25 24.74 13.22 -6.43
CA LYS A 25 23.67 12.34 -6.89
C LYS A 25 22.53 12.31 -5.87
N ALA A 26 21.29 12.25 -6.35
CA ALA A 26 20.10 12.17 -5.49
C ALA A 26 20.08 10.89 -4.63
N GLU A 27 20.68 9.82 -5.16
CA GLU A 27 20.76 8.52 -4.49
C GLU A 27 22.17 7.92 -4.72
N PRO A 28 23.18 8.30 -3.91
CA PRO A 28 24.51 7.78 -4.06
C PRO A 28 24.55 6.31 -3.64
N ALA A 29 25.10 5.47 -4.53
CA ALA A 29 25.14 4.03 -4.34
C ALA A 29 26.52 3.49 -4.72
N ASP A 30 26.99 2.51 -3.96
CA ASP A 30 28.29 1.88 -4.11
C ASP A 30 28.13 0.35 -4.23
N ASP A 31 28.84 -0.26 -5.17
CA ASP A 31 28.71 -1.68 -5.51
C ASP A 31 29.68 -2.59 -4.73
N ASP A 32 30.89 -2.12 -4.44
CA ASP A 32 32.00 -2.94 -3.94
C ASP A 32 32.36 -2.67 -2.47
N GLY A 33 31.62 -1.77 -1.81
CA GLY A 33 31.84 -1.38 -0.41
C GLY A 33 32.84 -0.24 -0.26
N ARG A 34 33.44 0.26 -1.35
CA ARG A 34 34.45 1.32 -1.35
C ARG A 34 33.84 2.55 -2.01
N VAL A 35 33.16 3.35 -1.20
CA VAL A 35 32.51 4.59 -1.65
C VAL A 35 33.52 5.55 -2.25
N THR A 36 33.42 5.77 -3.56
CA THR A 36 34.26 6.68 -4.32
C THR A 36 33.56 8.01 -4.63
N LEU A 37 34.33 9.02 -5.07
CA LEU A 37 33.75 10.28 -5.55
C LEU A 37 32.87 10.07 -6.79
N GLY A 38 33.12 9.05 -7.61
CA GLY A 38 32.26 8.66 -8.73
C GLY A 38 30.90 8.13 -8.29
N ASP A 39 30.82 7.48 -7.14
CA ASP A 39 29.56 6.98 -6.57
C ASP A 39 28.71 8.08 -5.95
N LEU A 40 29.37 9.14 -5.46
CA LEU A 40 28.73 10.27 -4.80
C LEU A 40 28.31 11.40 -5.75
N PHE A 41 29.14 11.68 -6.75
CA PHE A 41 29.03 12.90 -7.55
C PHE A 41 28.91 12.64 -9.05
N ASP A 42 28.04 13.39 -9.71
CA ASP A 42 28.03 13.56 -11.15
C ASP A 42 29.11 14.58 -11.55
N GLY A 43 29.89 14.25 -12.59
CA GLY A 43 30.98 15.09 -13.08
C GLY A 43 32.33 14.91 -12.38
N ALA A 44 32.53 13.84 -11.59
CA ALA A 44 33.78 13.57 -10.88
C ALA A 44 35.01 13.36 -11.81
N GLY A 45 34.80 13.04 -13.09
CA GLY A 45 35.85 12.97 -14.10
C GLY A 45 37.03 12.08 -13.70
N GLY A 46 38.27 12.59 -13.86
CA GLY A 46 39.49 11.86 -13.50
C GLY A 46 39.66 11.59 -11.99
N ALA A 47 38.85 12.22 -11.14
CA ALA A 47 38.84 12.00 -9.70
C ALA A 47 37.78 10.95 -9.26
N ALA A 48 37.07 10.32 -10.20
CA ALA A 48 36.01 9.36 -9.89
C ALA A 48 36.47 8.18 -9.03
N SER A 49 37.71 7.72 -9.16
CA SER A 49 38.26 6.57 -8.42
C SER A 49 38.77 6.90 -7.00
N VAL A 50 38.69 8.16 -6.57
CA VAL A 50 39.15 8.57 -5.25
C VAL A 50 38.17 8.06 -4.19
N VAL A 51 38.68 7.24 -3.28
CA VAL A 51 37.89 6.65 -2.18
C VAL A 51 37.65 7.69 -1.09
N VAL A 52 36.37 7.89 -0.76
CA VAL A 52 35.93 8.77 0.33
C VAL A 52 35.81 7.99 1.64
N GLY A 53 35.44 6.72 1.57
CA GLY A 53 35.50 5.81 2.70
C GLY A 53 34.94 4.42 2.37
N VAL A 54 34.65 3.64 3.41
CA VAL A 54 34.16 2.27 3.28
C VAL A 54 32.78 2.13 3.89
N ARG A 55 31.95 1.30 3.27
CA ARG A 55 30.62 0.97 3.78
C ARG A 55 30.66 -0.35 4.55
N SER A 56 30.33 -0.29 5.85
CA SER A 56 30.25 -1.45 6.73
C SER A 56 28.78 -1.81 6.99
N GLY A 57 28.11 -2.42 6.01
CA GLY A 57 26.69 -2.80 6.10
C GLY A 57 25.84 -2.38 4.88
N PRO A 58 24.50 -2.49 4.93
CA PRO A 58 23.64 -2.18 3.78
C PRO A 58 23.62 -0.71 3.37
N SER A 59 23.97 0.18 4.31
CA SER A 59 24.13 1.62 4.08
C SER A 59 25.29 2.16 4.91
N ALA A 60 25.92 3.24 4.44
CA ALA A 60 26.88 4.02 5.20
C ALA A 60 26.45 5.49 5.24
N VAL A 61 26.75 6.15 6.34
CA VAL A 61 26.48 7.58 6.53
C VAL A 61 27.80 8.31 6.55
N PHE A 62 27.96 9.26 5.64
CA PHE A 62 29.12 10.15 5.56
C PHE A 62 28.73 11.57 5.94
N GLU A 63 29.58 12.24 6.70
CA GLU A 63 29.40 13.65 7.00
C GLU A 63 29.67 14.47 5.73
N ALA A 64 28.77 15.40 5.40
CA ALA A 64 28.89 16.22 4.20
C ALA A 64 30.19 17.03 4.19
N GLY A 65 30.66 17.50 5.35
CA GLY A 65 31.96 18.18 5.47
C GLY A 65 33.14 17.26 5.14
N GLN A 66 33.09 15.98 5.50
CA GLN A 66 34.11 14.99 5.15
C GLN A 66 34.12 14.73 3.63
N VAL A 67 32.94 14.57 3.04
CA VAL A 67 32.79 14.37 1.59
C VAL A 67 33.27 15.60 0.81
N GLN A 68 32.92 16.81 1.25
CA GLN A 68 33.37 18.06 0.65
C GLN A 68 34.89 18.23 0.76
N ALA A 69 35.49 17.86 1.90
CA ALA A 69 36.95 17.88 2.06
C ALA A 69 37.65 16.81 1.20
N ALA A 70 37.03 15.66 0.96
CA ALA A 70 37.53 14.64 0.04
C ALA A 70 37.47 15.12 -1.42
N ALA A 71 36.35 15.74 -1.82
CA ALA A 71 36.18 16.35 -3.12
C ALA A 71 37.20 17.48 -3.36
N ALA A 72 37.36 18.39 -2.39
CA ALA A 72 38.31 19.51 -2.50
C ALA A 72 39.76 19.03 -2.66
N ARG A 73 40.17 17.97 -1.95
CA ARG A 73 41.50 17.35 -2.11
C ARG A 73 41.70 16.74 -3.50
N ALA A 74 40.63 16.28 -4.13
CA ALA A 74 40.65 15.74 -5.48
C ALA A 74 40.48 16.82 -6.57
N GLY A 75 40.45 18.10 -6.20
CA GLY A 75 40.26 19.20 -7.15
C GLY A 75 38.80 19.31 -7.65
N LEU A 76 37.83 18.87 -6.87
CA LEU A 76 36.39 19.03 -7.17
C LEU A 76 35.77 20.03 -6.19
N SER A 77 34.85 20.87 -6.66
CA SER A 77 34.14 21.83 -5.82
C SER A 77 32.66 21.46 -5.71
N TRP A 78 32.22 21.15 -4.49
CA TRP A 78 30.81 20.93 -4.16
C TRP A 78 30.32 22.01 -3.21
N SER A 79 29.36 22.82 -3.68
CA SER A 79 28.82 23.96 -2.94
C SER A 79 27.80 23.60 -1.86
N ASN A 80 27.40 22.32 -1.78
CA ASN A 80 26.33 21.82 -0.90
C ASN A 80 25.09 22.75 -0.83
N PRO A 81 24.41 22.99 -1.96
CA PRO A 81 23.32 23.97 -2.03
C PRO A 81 22.13 23.62 -1.12
N GLN A 82 21.98 22.35 -0.76
CA GLN A 82 20.90 21.85 0.09
C GLN A 82 21.26 21.87 1.60
N GLY A 83 22.46 22.32 1.97
CA GLY A 83 22.90 22.38 3.37
C GLY A 83 22.91 21.01 4.06
N LEU A 84 23.16 19.94 3.30
CA LEU A 84 23.15 18.57 3.82
C LEU A 84 24.22 18.43 4.89
N ARG A 85 23.88 17.84 6.03
CA ARG A 85 24.86 17.47 7.08
C ARG A 85 25.40 16.07 6.87
N ARG A 86 24.53 15.16 6.42
CA ARG A 86 24.84 13.74 6.21
C ARG A 86 24.43 13.31 4.81
N ILE A 87 25.22 12.41 4.24
CA ILE A 87 24.98 11.76 2.97
C ILE A 87 24.89 10.27 3.24
N VAL A 88 23.77 9.65 2.84
CA VAL A 88 23.55 8.21 3.02
C VAL A 88 23.88 7.54 1.70
N VAL A 89 24.84 6.63 1.72
CA VAL A 89 25.23 5.82 0.58
C VAL A 89 24.70 4.41 0.78
N ARG A 90 23.90 3.93 -0.17
CA ARG A 90 23.35 2.57 -0.11
C ARG A 90 24.20 1.61 -0.94
N GLN A 91 24.05 0.32 -0.69
CA GLN A 91 24.57 -0.69 -1.61
C GLN A 91 23.87 -0.57 -2.97
N GLY A 92 24.64 -0.42 -4.04
CA GLY A 92 24.16 -0.54 -5.41
C GLY A 92 23.63 -1.95 -5.64
N ALA A 93 22.43 -2.05 -6.20
CA ALA A 93 21.88 -3.32 -6.62
C ALA A 93 22.65 -3.75 -7.87
N SER A 94 23.70 -4.56 -7.69
CA SER A 94 24.50 -5.14 -8.77
C SER A 94 23.57 -5.60 -9.91
N GLU A 95 23.82 -5.17 -11.14
CA GLU A 95 23.00 -5.52 -12.31
C GLU A 95 22.96 -7.05 -12.57
N ALA A 96 23.97 -7.78 -12.09
CA ALA A 96 23.96 -9.26 -12.06
C ALA A 96 22.89 -9.81 -11.08
N SER A 97 22.59 -9.04 -10.04
CA SER A 97 21.46 -9.29 -9.15
C SER A 97 20.16 -8.76 -9.74
N ALA A 98 20.13 -7.79 -10.66
CA ALA A 98 18.88 -7.33 -11.30
C ALA A 98 18.23 -8.40 -12.21
N SER A 99 19.04 -9.16 -12.96
CA SER A 99 18.56 -10.30 -13.75
C SER A 99 18.19 -11.50 -12.86
N ALA A 100 18.91 -11.71 -11.76
CA ALA A 100 18.49 -12.66 -10.74
C ALA A 100 17.20 -12.19 -10.02
N GLN A 101 17.06 -10.91 -9.68
CA GLN A 101 15.90 -10.31 -9.01
C GLN A 101 14.66 -10.27 -9.89
N ASN A 102 14.77 -10.28 -11.21
CA ASN A 102 13.61 -10.51 -12.07
C ASN A 102 13.14 -11.97 -12.00
N ALA A 103 14.07 -12.93 -11.81
CA ALA A 103 13.71 -14.31 -11.50
C ALA A 103 13.22 -14.48 -10.04
N VAL A 104 13.80 -13.74 -9.08
CA VAL A 104 13.36 -13.75 -7.66
C VAL A 104 12.17 -12.82 -7.39
N ALA A 105 11.74 -11.96 -8.32
CA ALA A 105 10.45 -11.24 -8.21
C ALA A 105 9.25 -12.19 -8.33
N THR A 106 9.51 -13.44 -8.75
CA THR A 106 8.56 -14.57 -8.66
C THR A 106 8.64 -15.28 -7.29
N ALA A 107 9.54 -14.88 -6.38
CA ALA A 107 9.71 -15.46 -5.05
C ALA A 107 9.95 -14.36 -3.97
N GLY A 108 8.88 -14.03 -3.23
CA GLY A 108 8.76 -12.88 -2.33
C GLY A 108 9.94 -12.56 -1.40
N ARG A 109 10.14 -11.24 -1.19
CA ARG A 109 10.88 -10.70 -0.04
C ARG A 109 10.10 -10.96 1.26
N PRO A 110 10.69 -11.62 2.28
CA PRO A 110 10.18 -11.58 3.64
C PRO A 110 10.77 -10.34 4.34
N GLY A 111 9.94 -9.45 4.89
CA GLY A 111 10.45 -8.46 5.85
C GLY A 111 9.73 -7.12 5.98
N ALA A 112 8.96 -6.66 5.00
CA ALA A 112 8.10 -5.51 5.27
C ALA A 112 6.91 -6.03 6.09
N THR A 113 6.72 -5.56 7.32
CA THR A 113 5.53 -5.94 8.11
C THR A 113 4.46 -4.90 7.83
N VAL A 114 3.23 -5.35 7.54
CA VAL A 114 2.08 -4.50 7.22
C VAL A 114 0.98 -4.80 8.23
N GLU A 115 0.31 -3.75 8.71
CA GLU A 115 -0.90 -3.89 9.50
C GLU A 115 -2.04 -4.36 8.64
N VAL A 116 -2.60 -5.49 9.01
CA VAL A 116 -3.66 -6.14 8.25
C VAL A 116 -4.74 -6.56 9.23
N LEU A 117 -5.98 -6.33 8.81
CA LEU A 117 -7.13 -6.78 9.56
C LEU A 117 -7.23 -8.32 9.45
N THR A 118 -7.35 -8.99 10.60
CA THR A 118 -7.45 -10.45 10.70
C THR A 118 -8.68 -10.85 11.48
N TYR A 119 -9.23 -12.03 11.19
CA TYR A 119 -10.37 -12.55 11.92
C TYR A 119 -9.93 -13.19 13.25
N VAL A 120 -10.53 -12.79 14.35
CA VAL A 120 -10.25 -13.34 15.69
C VAL A 120 -10.88 -14.72 15.86
N ARG A 121 -12.07 -14.91 15.31
CA ARG A 121 -12.80 -16.19 15.31
C ARG A 121 -13.02 -16.72 13.90
N SER A 122 -13.38 -18.01 13.82
CA SER A 122 -13.83 -18.59 12.56
C SER A 122 -15.28 -18.19 12.31
N LEU A 123 -15.57 -17.73 11.09
CA LEU A 123 -16.90 -17.31 10.65
C LEU A 123 -17.42 -18.29 9.59
N ALA A 124 -18.67 -18.73 9.71
CA ALA A 124 -19.32 -19.54 8.68
C ALA A 124 -19.74 -18.68 7.49
N ALA A 125 -20.01 -19.32 6.35
CA ALA A 125 -20.60 -18.61 5.21
C ALA A 125 -21.99 -18.07 5.61
N GLY A 126 -22.22 -16.78 5.40
CA GLY A 126 -23.44 -16.07 5.78
C GLY A 126 -23.37 -15.36 7.14
N ASP A 127 -22.38 -15.65 7.98
CA ASP A 127 -22.22 -14.98 9.28
C ASP A 127 -21.89 -13.49 9.10
N VAL A 128 -22.50 -12.64 9.91
CA VAL A 128 -22.24 -11.20 9.94
C VAL A 128 -21.00 -10.91 10.77
N VAL A 129 -20.08 -10.12 10.22
CA VAL A 129 -18.86 -9.68 10.89
C VAL A 129 -19.22 -8.64 11.95
N GLN A 130 -18.89 -8.93 13.20
CA GLN A 130 -19.04 -8.02 14.32
C GLN A 130 -17.72 -7.25 14.59
N PRO A 131 -17.77 -6.11 15.32
CA PRO A 131 -16.56 -5.40 15.73
C PRO A 131 -15.54 -6.26 16.49
N GLU A 132 -16.01 -7.18 17.32
CA GLU A 132 -15.15 -8.11 18.08
C GLU A 132 -14.49 -9.20 17.24
N ASP A 133 -14.96 -9.40 16.00
CA ASP A 133 -14.48 -10.47 15.12
C ASP A 133 -13.24 -10.07 14.34
N VAL A 134 -12.89 -8.79 14.34
CA VAL A 134 -11.80 -8.21 13.56
C VAL A 134 -10.75 -7.60 14.48
N ALA A 135 -9.49 -7.96 14.27
CA ALA A 135 -8.36 -7.41 15.00
C ALA A 135 -7.23 -7.03 14.04
N TRP A 136 -6.59 -5.90 14.34
CA TRP A 136 -5.39 -5.45 13.64
C TRP A 136 -4.20 -6.32 14.07
N THR A 137 -3.62 -7.04 13.10
CA THR A 137 -2.44 -7.87 13.32
C THR A 137 -1.34 -7.48 12.36
N GLN A 138 -0.12 -7.40 12.88
CA GLN A 138 1.10 -7.17 12.11
C GLN A 138 1.49 -8.47 11.41
N VAL A 139 1.36 -8.51 10.08
CA VAL A 139 1.74 -9.68 9.26
C VAL A 139 2.79 -9.29 8.22
N GLN A 140 3.60 -10.26 7.80
CA GLN A 140 4.59 -10.05 6.75
C GLN A 140 3.90 -9.61 5.45
N SER A 141 4.51 -8.71 4.69
CA SER A 141 3.95 -8.07 3.49
C SER A 141 3.61 -9.07 2.40
N HIS A 142 4.30 -10.21 2.33
CA HIS A 142 3.98 -11.29 1.41
C HIS A 142 2.72 -12.08 1.83
N MET A 143 2.33 -12.03 3.10
CA MET A 143 1.09 -12.59 3.62
C MET A 143 -0.07 -11.57 3.58
N ALA A 144 0.23 -10.28 3.43
CA ALA A 144 -0.76 -9.25 3.21
C ALA A 144 -1.37 -9.39 1.80
N PRO A 145 -2.67 -9.72 1.65
CA PRO A 145 -3.31 -9.72 0.35
C PRO A 145 -3.36 -8.30 -0.20
N ALA A 146 -2.98 -8.14 -1.47
CA ALA A 146 -3.16 -6.89 -2.19
C ALA A 146 -4.65 -6.48 -2.17
N GLY A 147 -4.96 -5.33 -1.56
CA GLY A 147 -6.32 -4.79 -1.47
C GLY A 147 -7.12 -5.16 -0.22
N GLY A 148 -6.47 -5.44 0.92
CA GLY A 148 -7.14 -5.54 2.21
C GLY A 148 -7.80 -4.20 2.64
N PRO A 149 -8.96 -4.24 3.32
CA PRO A 149 -9.60 -3.05 3.88
C PRO A 149 -8.63 -2.27 4.79
N GLN A 150 -8.54 -0.96 4.60
CA GLN A 150 -7.74 -0.07 5.45
C GLN A 150 -8.48 0.34 6.74
N ASP A 151 -9.80 0.08 6.79
CA ASP A 151 -10.66 0.43 7.90
C ASP A 151 -11.51 -0.78 8.32
N ALA A 152 -11.59 -1.02 9.63
CA ALA A 152 -12.44 -2.07 10.19
C ALA A 152 -13.94 -1.76 10.02
N GLU A 153 -14.32 -0.48 10.02
CA GLU A 153 -15.72 -0.04 9.90
C GLU A 153 -16.36 -0.46 8.58
N VAL A 154 -15.57 -0.54 7.50
CA VAL A 154 -16.05 -0.95 6.17
C VAL A 154 -16.40 -2.44 6.14
N VAL A 155 -15.84 -3.22 7.05
CA VAL A 155 -15.99 -4.68 7.13
C VAL A 155 -17.11 -5.07 8.10
N ILE A 156 -17.27 -4.29 9.16
CA ILE A 156 -18.27 -4.53 10.19
C ILE A 156 -19.68 -4.43 9.57
N GLY A 157 -20.52 -5.42 9.84
CA GLY A 157 -21.88 -5.50 9.32
C GLY A 157 -22.01 -6.15 7.93
N LEU A 158 -20.90 -6.48 7.27
CA LEU A 158 -20.90 -7.35 6.10
C LEU A 158 -20.97 -8.83 6.52
N SER A 159 -21.47 -9.69 5.65
CA SER A 159 -21.45 -11.14 5.85
C SER A 159 -20.31 -11.81 5.10
N ALA A 160 -19.81 -12.90 5.68
CA ALA A 160 -18.81 -13.75 5.04
C ALA A 160 -19.40 -14.50 3.83
N ARG A 161 -18.82 -14.32 2.65
CA ARG A 161 -19.23 -15.05 1.43
C ARG A 161 -18.89 -16.55 1.49
N ARG A 162 -17.84 -16.90 2.24
CA ARG A 162 -17.35 -18.27 2.43
C ARG A 162 -16.96 -18.49 3.89
N ALA A 163 -16.72 -19.73 4.29
CA ALA A 163 -16.18 -20.01 5.61
C ALA A 163 -14.77 -19.39 5.74
N LEU A 164 -14.60 -18.54 6.75
CA LEU A 164 -13.36 -17.85 7.08
C LEU A 164 -12.79 -18.42 8.37
N ARG A 165 -11.47 -18.59 8.43
CA ARG A 165 -10.80 -19.15 9.60
C ARG A 165 -10.28 -18.03 10.51
N ALA A 166 -10.21 -18.33 11.81
CA ALA A 166 -9.46 -17.51 12.75
C ALA A 166 -8.00 -17.35 12.28
N GLY A 167 -7.46 -16.14 12.41
CA GLY A 167 -6.14 -15.74 11.92
C GLY A 167 -6.06 -15.50 10.41
N ALA A 168 -7.14 -15.76 9.65
CA ALA A 168 -7.17 -15.41 8.24
C ALA A 168 -7.23 -13.89 8.07
N VAL A 169 -6.57 -13.41 7.03
CA VAL A 169 -6.65 -11.99 6.66
C VAL A 169 -8.04 -11.67 6.11
N VAL A 170 -8.58 -10.54 6.54
CA VAL A 170 -9.78 -9.93 5.97
C VAL A 170 -9.47 -9.40 4.57
N ALA A 171 -10.24 -9.85 3.58
CA ALA A 171 -10.21 -9.30 2.23
C ALA A 171 -11.62 -8.91 1.77
N THR A 172 -11.75 -7.75 1.13
CA THR A 172 -13.06 -7.21 0.69
C THR A 172 -13.81 -8.16 -0.25
N ARG A 173 -13.08 -8.94 -1.06
CA ARG A 173 -13.64 -9.97 -1.96
C ARG A 173 -14.37 -11.11 -1.25
N ASP A 174 -14.09 -11.31 0.03
CA ASP A 174 -14.63 -12.40 0.84
C ASP A 174 -15.86 -11.96 1.65
N LEU A 175 -16.24 -10.68 1.54
CA LEU A 175 -17.35 -10.07 2.23
C LEU A 175 -18.47 -9.73 1.25
N THR A 176 -19.71 -9.83 1.70
CA THR A 176 -20.90 -9.47 0.92
C THR A 176 -21.95 -8.84 1.82
N ALA A 177 -23.01 -8.30 1.25
CA ALA A 177 -24.10 -7.75 2.05
C ALA A 177 -24.79 -8.89 2.83
N PRO A 178 -25.13 -8.69 4.12
CA PRO A 178 -25.73 -9.72 4.95
C PRO A 178 -27.02 -10.23 4.32
N GLN A 179 -27.03 -11.53 4.02
CA GLN A 179 -28.23 -12.22 3.59
C GLN A 179 -29.20 -12.26 4.76
N VAL A 180 -30.35 -11.62 4.60
CA VAL A 180 -31.37 -11.53 5.67
C VAL A 180 -32.56 -12.43 5.42
N ILE A 181 -32.78 -12.86 4.17
CA ILE A 181 -33.88 -13.75 3.77
C ILE A 181 -33.29 -14.86 2.90
N ALA A 182 -33.63 -16.11 3.24
CA ALA A 182 -33.27 -17.29 2.45
C ALA A 182 -34.41 -17.72 1.52
N ARG A 183 -34.08 -18.46 0.46
CA ARG A 183 -35.08 -19.09 -0.39
C ARG A 183 -35.98 -20.03 0.44
N ASN A 184 -37.28 -19.96 0.17
CA ASN A 184 -38.36 -20.66 0.87
C ASN A 184 -38.62 -20.22 2.31
N ASP A 185 -37.94 -19.17 2.79
CA ASP A 185 -38.18 -18.64 4.13
C ASP A 185 -39.55 -17.97 4.25
N MET A 186 -40.15 -18.02 5.44
CA MET A 186 -41.45 -17.41 5.71
C MET A 186 -41.25 -15.99 6.21
N VAL A 187 -41.72 -15.02 5.42
CA VAL A 187 -41.47 -13.59 5.66
C VAL A 187 -42.77 -12.81 5.76
N GLN A 188 -42.78 -11.81 6.63
CA GLN A 188 -43.85 -10.82 6.70
C GLN A 188 -43.52 -9.65 5.76
N VAL A 189 -44.39 -9.44 4.79
CA VAL A 189 -44.35 -8.35 3.83
C VAL A 189 -45.26 -7.23 4.32
N ALA A 190 -44.69 -6.09 4.66
CA ALA A 190 -45.44 -4.87 4.94
C ALA A 190 -45.59 -4.06 3.65
N PHE A 191 -46.79 -3.94 3.12
CA PHE A 191 -47.10 -3.05 2.00
C PHE A 191 -47.48 -1.68 2.55
N VAL A 192 -46.69 -0.66 2.22
CA VAL A 192 -46.93 0.72 2.66
C VAL A 192 -47.28 1.59 1.45
N ALA A 193 -48.51 2.09 1.42
CA ALA A 193 -48.97 3.01 0.39
C ALA A 193 -49.91 4.06 1.01
N GLY A 194 -49.63 5.35 0.77
CA GLY A 194 -50.53 6.44 1.18
C GLY A 194 -50.82 6.52 2.69
N GLY A 195 -49.88 6.10 3.55
CA GLY A 195 -50.05 6.10 5.02
C GLY A 195 -50.74 4.86 5.60
N VAL A 196 -51.16 3.91 4.76
CA VAL A 196 -51.71 2.61 5.21
C VAL A 196 -50.63 1.55 5.14
N THR A 197 -50.49 0.77 6.22
CA THR A 197 -49.57 -0.38 6.29
C THR A 197 -50.38 -1.67 6.35
N LEU A 198 -50.22 -2.53 5.35
CA LEU A 198 -50.83 -3.86 5.30
C LEU A 198 -49.75 -4.92 5.49
N THR A 199 -49.89 -5.77 6.50
CA THR A 199 -48.94 -6.88 6.73
C THR A 199 -49.50 -8.17 6.17
N VAL A 200 -48.74 -8.82 5.31
CA VAL A 200 -49.10 -10.08 4.66
C VAL A 200 -47.97 -11.07 4.88
N THR A 201 -48.30 -12.33 5.18
CA THR A 201 -47.28 -13.39 5.26
C THR A 201 -47.10 -14.06 3.91
N GLY A 202 -45.86 -14.33 3.53
CA GLY A 202 -45.54 -15.04 2.31
C GLY A 202 -44.23 -15.80 2.37
N ARG A 203 -43.95 -16.59 1.35
CA ARG A 203 -42.73 -17.39 1.22
C ARG A 203 -41.78 -16.74 0.21
N ALA A 204 -40.54 -16.48 0.60
CA ALA A 204 -39.52 -15.95 -0.30
C ALA A 204 -39.17 -16.99 -1.38
N THR A 205 -39.09 -16.56 -2.65
CA THR A 205 -38.76 -17.49 -3.76
C THR A 205 -37.26 -17.50 -4.10
N ARG A 206 -36.50 -16.51 -3.61
CA ARG A 206 -35.04 -16.40 -3.73
C ARG A 206 -34.41 -15.86 -2.46
N ASP A 207 -33.11 -16.02 -2.39
CA ASP A 207 -32.23 -15.38 -1.40
C ASP A 207 -32.14 -13.86 -1.64
N ALA A 208 -32.07 -13.10 -0.56
CA ALA A 208 -31.91 -11.65 -0.62
C ALA A 208 -31.13 -11.08 0.57
N ALA A 209 -30.24 -10.13 0.25
CA ALA A 209 -29.54 -9.31 1.23
C ALA A 209 -30.37 -8.09 1.66
N ARG A 210 -29.95 -7.44 2.76
CA ARG A 210 -30.61 -6.22 3.24
C ARG A 210 -30.60 -5.14 2.14
N GLY A 211 -31.76 -4.59 1.80
CA GLY A 211 -31.95 -3.60 0.74
C GLY A 211 -32.16 -4.19 -0.66
N GLU A 212 -32.02 -5.51 -0.82
CA GLU A 212 -32.24 -6.20 -2.08
C GLU A 212 -33.72 -6.55 -2.28
N ALA A 213 -34.16 -6.61 -3.54
CA ALA A 213 -35.52 -7.02 -3.86
C ALA A 213 -35.66 -8.55 -3.91
N VAL A 214 -36.70 -9.03 -3.24
CA VAL A 214 -37.09 -10.43 -3.13
C VAL A 214 -38.55 -10.62 -3.59
N PRO A 215 -38.81 -11.44 -4.61
CA PRO A 215 -40.14 -11.93 -4.93
C PRO A 215 -40.64 -12.89 -3.85
N VAL A 216 -41.72 -12.50 -3.19
CA VAL A 216 -42.39 -13.26 -2.13
C VAL A 216 -43.73 -13.78 -2.63
N LEU A 217 -43.95 -15.09 -2.54
CA LEU A 217 -45.24 -15.71 -2.82
C LEU A 217 -46.16 -15.56 -1.61
N ASN A 218 -47.24 -14.81 -1.75
CA ASN A 218 -48.27 -14.71 -0.72
C ASN A 218 -48.96 -16.06 -0.55
N THR A 219 -48.87 -16.65 0.65
CA THR A 219 -49.48 -17.97 0.94
C THR A 219 -51.00 -17.92 1.03
N THR A 220 -51.60 -16.75 1.26
CA THR A 220 -53.05 -16.56 1.34
C THR A 220 -53.69 -16.35 -0.03
N SER A 221 -53.04 -15.59 -0.93
CA SER A 221 -53.62 -15.24 -2.24
C SER A 221 -52.97 -15.94 -3.43
N GLY A 222 -51.85 -16.64 -3.23
CA GLY A 222 -51.08 -17.29 -4.30
C GLY A 222 -50.37 -16.33 -5.26
N ARG A 223 -50.44 -15.01 -5.03
CA ARG A 223 -49.79 -13.99 -5.87
C ARG A 223 -48.35 -13.72 -5.44
N THR A 224 -47.46 -13.51 -6.40
CA THR A 224 -46.09 -13.05 -6.16
C THR A 224 -46.06 -11.55 -5.97
N ILE A 225 -45.40 -11.10 -4.91
CA ILE A 225 -45.23 -9.69 -4.53
C ILE A 225 -43.75 -9.36 -4.57
N ASP A 226 -43.38 -8.29 -5.28
CA ASP A 226 -42.04 -7.74 -5.23
C ASP A 226 -41.87 -6.90 -3.96
N ALA A 227 -41.02 -7.38 -3.05
CA ALA A 227 -40.70 -6.71 -1.80
C ALA A 227 -39.19 -6.46 -1.70
N VAL A 228 -38.78 -5.58 -0.79
CA VAL A 228 -37.37 -5.32 -0.47
C VAL A 228 -37.11 -5.78 0.95
N ALA A 229 -36.05 -6.56 1.14
CA ALA A 229 -35.69 -7.12 2.43
C ALA A 229 -35.13 -6.04 3.35
N THR A 230 -35.75 -5.82 4.52
CA THR A 230 -35.27 -4.82 5.49
C THR A 230 -34.59 -5.46 6.68
N GLY A 231 -34.95 -6.71 7.01
CA GLY A 231 -34.32 -7.46 8.08
C GLY A 231 -34.75 -8.94 8.06
N PRO A 232 -34.31 -9.71 9.06
CA PRO A 232 -34.63 -11.13 9.17
C PRO A 232 -36.15 -11.34 9.18
N GLY A 233 -36.67 -12.12 8.23
CA GLY A 233 -38.10 -12.42 8.13
C GLY A 233 -39.00 -11.22 7.80
N ARG A 234 -38.45 -10.04 7.45
CA ARG A 234 -39.20 -8.81 7.20
C ARG A 234 -38.86 -8.20 5.84
N ALA A 235 -39.89 -7.91 5.07
CA ALA A 235 -39.77 -7.24 3.78
C ALA A 235 -40.82 -6.13 3.63
N ILE A 236 -40.53 -5.12 2.82
CA ILE A 236 -41.45 -4.01 2.53
C ILE A 236 -41.77 -3.99 1.03
N ALA A 237 -43.04 -3.85 0.67
CA ALA A 237 -43.49 -3.77 -0.73
C ALA A 237 -44.14 -2.39 -1.03
N GLY A 238 -44.14 -1.99 -2.31
CA GLY A 238 -44.73 -0.73 -2.77
C GLY A 238 -43.72 0.42 -2.94
N PRO A 239 -44.17 1.69 -2.99
CA PRO A 239 -43.29 2.86 -3.21
C PRO A 239 -42.18 3.00 -2.15
N ALA A 240 -42.47 2.58 -0.91
CA ALA A 240 -41.50 2.54 0.17
C ALA A 240 -40.34 1.57 -0.10
N ALA A 241 -40.56 0.52 -0.91
CA ALA A 241 -39.53 -0.42 -1.33
C ALA A 241 -38.53 0.23 -2.32
N LEU A 242 -39.00 1.13 -3.20
CA LEU A 242 -38.13 1.91 -4.09
C LEU A 242 -37.19 2.83 -3.30
N GLN A 243 -37.69 3.46 -2.23
CA GLN A 243 -36.90 4.31 -1.34
C GLN A 243 -35.85 3.53 -0.54
N ALA A 244 -36.21 2.33 -0.06
CA ALA A 244 -35.25 1.44 0.59
C ALA A 244 -34.10 1.05 -0.37
N ARG A 245 -34.43 0.78 -1.64
CA ARG A 245 -33.44 0.46 -2.68
C ARG A 245 -32.54 1.66 -3.00
N SER A 246 -33.07 2.88 -3.06
CA SER A 246 -32.25 4.08 -3.31
C SER A 246 -31.25 4.33 -2.17
N ASN A 247 -31.68 4.22 -0.91
CA ASN A 247 -30.79 4.42 0.24
C ASN A 247 -29.62 3.43 0.27
N SER A 248 -29.84 2.17 -0.12
CA SER A 248 -28.75 1.19 -0.22
C SER A 248 -27.76 1.50 -1.35
N GLN A 249 -28.18 2.20 -2.42
CA GLN A 249 -27.29 2.57 -3.54
C GLN A 249 -26.46 3.83 -3.27
N PHE A 250 -26.88 4.68 -2.32
CA PHE A 250 -26.12 5.88 -1.94
C PHE A 250 -25.05 5.61 -0.88
N ALA A 251 -25.09 4.47 -0.18
CA ALA A 251 -24.07 4.10 0.81
C ALA A 251 -22.78 3.52 0.17
N SER A 252 -22.72 3.39 -1.16
CA SER A 252 -21.60 2.76 -1.89
C SER A 252 -20.79 3.76 -2.74
N ARG A 253 -20.73 5.03 -2.35
CA ARG A 253 -19.95 6.06 -3.06
C ARG A 253 -19.01 6.82 -2.14
#